data_AF-A0A5M8SF46-F1
#
_entry.id   AF-A0A5M8SF46-F1
#
_cell.length_a   1.000
_cell.length_b   1.000
_cell.length_c   1.000
_cell.angle_alpha   90.00
_cell.angle_beta   90.00
_cell.angle_gamma   90.00
#
_symmetry.space_group_name_H-M   'P 1'
#
loop_
_entity.id
_entity.type
_entity.pdbx_description
1 polymer ?
#
loop_
_entity_poly.entity_id
_entity_poly.type
_entity_poly.pdbx_seq_one_letter_code
_entity_poly.pdbx_strand_id
1 'polypeptide(L)'
;MPEFLPSDPVWTAKLLPVYLAYAGLVQTEDAASGLGGRLVWTGELDERGCTMMRAANIAGAASLGCTADPAALRHANRDGVADFLVTSLDEALRILKNEVRKKQAVSVGVSAAPAVMAAEMRERGVLPDLLRPADQPGVEDLTWFLANGSRQIETGALPAGWSFRAWPDAPADFEAAVTAILPEEDQLNRRWIRLSPRYLGPSARRVRSLACPAQIEERLAELFAAKKQS
;
A
#
# COMPACT_ATOMS: atom_id res chain seq x y z
N MET A 1 7.37 -5.76 35.67
CA MET A 1 7.53 -5.53 34.22
C MET A 1 6.39 -4.62 33.81
N PRO A 2 6.64 -3.42 33.28
CA PRO A 2 5.54 -2.60 32.77
C PRO A 2 4.94 -3.30 31.56
N GLU A 3 3.62 -3.39 31.55
CA GLU A 3 2.81 -3.99 30.50
C GLU A 3 2.96 -3.11 29.23
N PHE A 4 3.83 -3.54 28.32
CA PHE A 4 3.89 -3.05 26.94
C PHE A 4 2.48 -3.02 26.36
N LEU A 5 2.14 -2.04 25.50
CA LEU A 5 0.92 -2.14 24.69
C LEU A 5 1.09 -3.39 23.81
N PRO A 6 0.45 -4.53 24.14
CA PRO A 6 0.65 -5.73 23.36
C PRO A 6 0.19 -5.44 21.94
N SER A 7 0.97 -5.89 20.97
CA SER A 7 0.54 -5.79 19.58
C SER A 7 -0.82 -6.45 19.43
N ASP A 8 -1.78 -5.74 18.85
CA ASP A 8 -3.10 -6.27 18.62
C ASP A 8 -3.02 -7.32 17.49
N PRO A 9 -3.31 -8.60 17.76
CA PRO A 9 -3.12 -9.67 16.78
C PRO A 9 -4.07 -9.54 15.58
N VAL A 10 -5.27 -8.97 15.78
CA VAL A 10 -6.26 -8.79 14.71
C VAL A 10 -5.77 -7.70 13.76
N TRP A 11 -5.33 -6.56 14.29
CA TRP A 11 -4.78 -5.48 13.48
C TRP A 11 -3.46 -5.84 12.84
N THR A 12 -2.62 -6.62 13.53
CA THR A 12 -1.37 -7.14 12.97
C THR A 12 -1.64 -8.00 11.75
N ALA A 13 -2.55 -8.98 11.85
CA ALA A 13 -2.92 -9.84 10.74
C ALA A 13 -3.54 -9.06 9.58
N LYS A 14 -4.33 -8.03 9.86
CA LYS A 14 -4.99 -7.20 8.84
C LYS A 14 -4.03 -6.27 8.09
N LEU A 15 -3.05 -5.69 8.78
CA LEU A 15 -2.15 -4.69 8.19
C LEU A 15 -0.86 -5.29 7.61
N LEU A 16 -0.44 -6.47 8.08
CA LEU A 16 0.76 -7.13 7.57
C LEU A 16 0.74 -7.34 6.04
N PRO A 17 -0.34 -7.84 5.40
CA PRO A 17 -0.37 -7.98 3.95
C PRO A 17 -0.14 -6.66 3.20
N VAL A 18 -0.69 -5.55 3.70
CA VAL A 18 -0.48 -4.22 3.12
C VAL A 18 0.97 -3.78 3.27
N TYR A 19 1.57 -4.03 4.43
CA TYR A 19 2.99 -3.73 4.67
C TYR A 19 3.91 -4.54 3.74
N LEU A 20 3.65 -5.83 3.57
CA LEU A 20 4.46 -6.69 2.69
C LEU A 20 4.32 -6.30 1.22
N ALA A 21 3.11 -5.97 0.76
CA ALA A 21 2.90 -5.44 -0.59
C ALA A 21 3.63 -4.10 -0.79
N TYR A 22 3.59 -3.22 0.22
CA TYR A 22 4.32 -1.95 0.21
C TYR A 22 5.84 -2.16 0.17
N ALA A 23 6.37 -3.09 0.97
CA ALA A 23 7.78 -3.42 0.97
C ALA A 23 8.23 -3.97 -0.39
N GLY A 24 7.42 -4.84 -1.01
CA GLY A 24 7.68 -5.36 -2.36
C GLY A 24 7.70 -4.26 -3.42
N LEU A 25 6.75 -3.32 -3.37
CA LEU A 25 6.71 -2.15 -4.25
C LEU A 25 7.96 -1.29 -4.12
N VAL A 26 8.36 -1.01 -2.88
CA VAL A 26 9.51 -0.15 -2.59
C VAL A 26 10.84 -0.82 -2.96
N GLN A 27 10.95 -2.15 -2.95
CA GLN A 27 12.17 -2.84 -3.44
C GLN A 27 12.46 -2.60 -4.93
N THR A 28 11.46 -2.17 -5.72
CA THR A 28 11.64 -1.93 -7.16
C THR A 28 12.26 -0.58 -7.50
N GLU A 29 12.38 0.32 -6.52
CA GLU A 29 12.88 1.71 -6.64
C GLU A 29 13.57 2.14 -5.32
N ASP A 30 13.99 3.40 -5.18
CA ASP A 30 14.50 3.90 -3.90
C ASP A 30 13.35 4.24 -2.93
N ALA A 31 13.40 3.69 -1.71
CA ALA A 31 12.45 3.93 -0.62
C ALA A 31 12.30 5.41 -0.26
N ALA A 32 13.38 6.18 -0.35
CA ALA A 32 13.37 7.61 -0.06
C ALA A 32 12.55 8.40 -1.10
N SER A 33 12.74 8.12 -2.39
CA SER A 33 11.97 8.77 -3.46
C SER A 33 10.53 8.23 -3.57
N GLY A 34 10.33 6.95 -3.28
CA GLY A 34 9.08 6.24 -3.51
C GLY A 34 8.71 6.13 -4.99
N LEU A 35 7.45 5.83 -5.27
CA LEU A 35 6.92 5.53 -6.60
C LEU A 35 6.16 6.70 -7.26
N GLY A 36 6.47 7.92 -6.86
CA GLY A 36 5.85 9.12 -7.43
C GLY A 36 6.07 9.21 -8.94
N GLY A 37 4.99 9.22 -9.70
CA GLY A 37 5.03 9.23 -11.17
C GLY A 37 5.05 7.84 -11.82
N ARG A 38 4.80 6.78 -11.04
CA ARG A 38 4.55 5.43 -11.54
C ARG A 38 3.06 5.10 -11.53
N LEU A 39 2.64 4.27 -12.47
CA LEU A 39 1.31 3.67 -12.53
C LEU A 39 1.37 2.18 -12.16
N VAL A 40 0.59 1.80 -11.16
CA VAL A 40 0.40 0.41 -10.72
C VAL A 40 -0.94 -0.11 -11.24
N TRP A 41 -0.93 -1.20 -11.98
CA TRP A 41 -2.13 -1.95 -12.34
C TRP A 41 -2.37 -3.07 -11.33
N THR A 42 -3.51 -3.01 -10.63
CA THR A 42 -3.86 -3.99 -9.60
C THR A 42 -4.82 -5.07 -10.09
N GLY A 43 -5.40 -4.92 -11.29
CA GLY A 43 -6.39 -5.86 -11.81
C GLY A 43 -7.73 -5.78 -11.08
N GLU A 44 -8.27 -6.94 -10.72
CA GLU A 44 -9.54 -7.04 -9.99
C GLU A 44 -9.47 -6.32 -8.63
N LEU A 45 -10.52 -5.59 -8.25
CA LEU A 45 -10.71 -5.03 -6.90
C LEU A 45 -11.18 -6.09 -5.90
N ASP A 46 -10.49 -7.23 -5.89
CA ASP A 46 -10.56 -8.24 -4.84
C ASP A 46 -9.77 -7.76 -3.60
N GLU A 47 -9.69 -8.60 -2.56
CA GLU A 47 -8.93 -8.29 -1.35
C GLU A 47 -7.45 -7.96 -1.63
N ARG A 48 -6.84 -8.63 -2.62
CA ARG A 48 -5.44 -8.46 -2.99
C ARG A 48 -5.26 -7.17 -3.79
N GLY A 49 -6.17 -6.87 -4.71
CA GLY A 49 -6.22 -5.61 -5.43
C GLY A 49 -6.36 -4.43 -4.49
N CYS A 50 -7.26 -4.52 -3.51
CA CYS A 50 -7.44 -3.50 -2.48
C CYS A 50 -6.18 -3.32 -1.63
N THR A 51 -5.54 -4.42 -1.21
CA THR A 51 -4.26 -4.41 -0.49
C THR A 51 -3.18 -3.69 -1.29
N MET A 52 -3.10 -4.01 -2.58
CA MET A 52 -2.11 -3.45 -3.51
C MET A 52 -2.33 -1.96 -3.77
N MET A 53 -3.59 -1.50 -3.91
CA MET A 53 -3.88 -0.07 -4.08
C MET A 53 -3.50 0.74 -2.83
N ARG A 54 -3.79 0.22 -1.64
CA ARG A 54 -3.33 0.86 -0.38
C ARG A 54 -1.82 0.94 -0.32
N ALA A 55 -1.13 -0.16 -0.64
CA ALA A 55 0.32 -0.21 -0.68
C ALA A 55 0.92 0.76 -1.71
N ALA A 56 0.33 0.85 -2.90
CA ALA A 56 0.71 1.79 -3.95
C ALA A 56 0.58 3.25 -3.49
N ASN A 57 -0.53 3.61 -2.85
CA ASN A 57 -0.74 4.95 -2.30
C ASN A 57 0.30 5.31 -1.22
N ILE A 58 0.63 4.36 -0.33
CA ILE A 58 1.68 4.54 0.70
C ILE A 58 3.07 4.68 0.04
N ALA A 59 3.34 3.88 -1.00
CA ALA A 59 4.55 4.01 -1.81
C ALA A 59 4.59 5.31 -2.64
N GLY A 60 3.46 6.00 -2.80
CA GLY A 60 3.35 7.26 -3.55
C GLY A 60 3.01 7.11 -5.02
N ALA A 61 2.63 5.91 -5.47
CA ALA A 61 2.26 5.65 -6.86
C ALA A 61 0.80 6.03 -7.15
N ALA A 62 0.50 6.25 -8.43
CA ALA A 62 -0.86 6.16 -8.92
C ALA A 62 -1.24 4.69 -9.10
N SER A 63 -2.49 4.34 -8.81
CA SER A 63 -2.99 2.97 -8.93
C SER A 63 -4.32 2.91 -9.67
N LEU A 64 -4.48 1.86 -10.46
CA LEU A 64 -5.68 1.56 -11.23
C LEU A 64 -6.12 0.13 -10.93
N GLY A 65 -7.34 0.01 -10.41
CA GLY A 65 -8.03 -1.26 -10.23
C GLY A 65 -9.41 -1.21 -10.87
N CYS A 66 -9.99 -2.37 -11.11
CA CYS A 66 -11.30 -2.48 -11.76
C CYS A 66 -12.11 -3.65 -11.21
N THR A 67 -13.42 -3.55 -11.30
CA THR A 67 -14.32 -4.66 -10.99
C THR A 67 -15.63 -4.48 -11.72
N ALA A 68 -16.24 -5.58 -12.14
CA ALA A 68 -17.61 -5.59 -12.65
C ALA A 68 -18.65 -5.54 -11.52
N ASP A 69 -18.26 -5.78 -10.26
CA ASP A 69 -19.17 -5.76 -9.11
C ASP A 69 -19.33 -4.33 -8.53
N PRO A 70 -20.51 -3.70 -8.65
CA PRO A 70 -20.74 -2.39 -8.08
C PRO A 70 -20.65 -2.35 -6.55
N ALA A 71 -20.89 -3.48 -5.87
CA ALA A 71 -20.80 -3.56 -4.41
C ALA A 71 -19.33 -3.50 -3.96
N ALA A 72 -18.43 -4.28 -4.58
CA ALA A 72 -17.00 -4.21 -4.36
C ALA A 72 -16.44 -2.79 -4.63
N LEU A 73 -16.85 -2.16 -5.72
CA LEU A 73 -16.40 -0.80 -6.07
C LEU A 73 -16.84 0.25 -5.03
N ARG A 74 -18.10 0.20 -4.59
CA ARG A 74 -18.62 1.08 -3.52
C ARG A 74 -17.93 0.81 -2.19
N HIS A 75 -17.64 -0.45 -1.88
CA HIS A 75 -16.93 -0.85 -0.68
C HIS A 75 -15.49 -0.28 -0.68
N ALA A 76 -14.77 -0.42 -1.78
CA ALA A 76 -13.42 0.13 -1.96
C ALA A 76 -13.38 1.65 -1.72
N ASN A 77 -14.33 2.41 -2.27
CA ASN A 77 -14.43 3.85 -2.04
C ASN A 77 -14.74 4.20 -0.58
N ARG A 78 -15.74 3.53 0.03
CA ARG A 78 -16.11 3.77 1.43
C ARG A 78 -14.95 3.49 2.39
N ASP A 79 -14.18 2.45 2.10
CA ASP A 79 -13.06 2.01 2.91
C ASP A 79 -11.76 2.78 2.57
N GLY A 80 -11.82 3.77 1.66
CA GLY A 80 -10.69 4.62 1.28
C GLY A 80 -9.57 3.88 0.54
N VAL A 81 -9.92 2.82 -0.19
CA VAL A 81 -9.02 2.10 -1.11
C VAL A 81 -8.88 2.86 -2.44
N ALA A 82 -10.00 3.40 -2.93
CA ALA A 82 -10.08 4.17 -4.17
C ALA A 82 -10.55 5.60 -3.87
N ASP A 83 -9.86 6.60 -4.42
CA ASP A 83 -10.21 8.02 -4.31
C ASP A 83 -11.27 8.42 -5.33
N PHE A 84 -11.24 7.80 -6.51
CA PHE A 84 -12.16 8.06 -7.60
C PHE A 84 -12.78 6.77 -8.12
N LEU A 85 -14.09 6.81 -8.34
CA LEU A 85 -14.83 5.77 -9.04
C LEU A 85 -15.26 6.31 -10.40
N VAL A 86 -14.90 5.58 -11.46
CA VAL A 86 -15.21 5.96 -12.84
C VAL A 86 -15.79 4.77 -13.59
N THR A 87 -16.41 5.02 -14.74
CA THR A 87 -17.06 3.98 -15.55
C THR A 87 -16.33 3.69 -16.85
N SER A 88 -15.25 4.42 -17.16
CA SER A 88 -14.47 4.25 -18.38
C SER A 88 -12.98 4.41 -18.16
N LEU A 89 -12.19 3.82 -19.05
CA LEU A 89 -10.74 4.01 -19.07
C LEU A 89 -10.36 5.47 -19.37
N ASP A 90 -11.11 6.17 -20.23
CA ASP A 90 -10.83 7.57 -20.57
C ASP A 90 -10.87 8.51 -19.35
N GLU A 91 -11.89 8.35 -18.51
CA GLU A 91 -12.00 9.09 -17.26
C GLU A 91 -10.86 8.72 -16.29
N ALA A 92 -10.52 7.43 -16.19
CA ALA A 92 -9.42 6.97 -15.37
C ALA A 92 -8.09 7.61 -15.81
N LEU A 93 -7.77 7.54 -17.10
CA LEU A 93 -6.53 8.08 -17.67
C LEU A 93 -6.43 9.59 -17.49
N ARG A 94 -7.54 10.32 -17.57
CA ARG A 94 -7.55 11.78 -17.32
C ARG A 94 -7.09 12.11 -15.90
N ILE A 95 -7.55 11.35 -14.91
CA ILE A 95 -7.16 11.50 -13.51
C ILE A 95 -5.69 11.07 -13.33
N LEU A 96 -5.37 9.85 -13.76
CA LEU A 96 -4.05 9.24 -13.59
C LEU A 96 -2.95 10.07 -14.24
N LYS A 97 -3.14 10.54 -15.49
CA LYS A 97 -2.13 11.33 -16.21
C LYS A 97 -1.74 12.61 -15.47
N ASN A 98 -2.71 13.28 -14.85
CA ASN A 98 -2.44 14.50 -14.09
C ASN A 98 -1.64 14.21 -12.82
N GLU A 99 -2.05 13.21 -12.04
CA GLU A 99 -1.42 12.89 -10.76
C GLU A 99 -0.06 12.21 -10.92
N VAL A 100 0.10 11.35 -11.93
CA VAL A 100 1.39 10.78 -12.35
C VAL A 100 2.37 11.92 -12.69
N ARG A 101 1.96 12.91 -13.48
CA ARG A 101 2.81 14.08 -13.81
C ARG A 101 3.20 14.88 -12.57
N LYS A 102 2.30 15.02 -11.60
CA LYS A 102 2.53 15.72 -10.32
C LYS A 102 3.27 14.87 -9.28
N LYS A 103 3.56 13.61 -9.60
CA LYS A 103 4.13 12.62 -8.67
C LYS A 103 3.32 12.47 -7.38
N GLN A 104 1.99 12.54 -7.51
CA GLN A 104 1.06 12.37 -6.39
C GLN A 104 0.43 10.98 -6.43
N ALA A 105 0.22 10.43 -5.24
CA ALA A 105 -0.55 9.21 -5.10
C ALA A 105 -2.01 9.47 -5.44
N VAL A 106 -2.61 8.58 -6.21
CA VAL A 106 -4.05 8.56 -6.49
C VAL A 106 -4.48 7.14 -6.78
N SER A 107 -5.69 6.80 -6.35
CA SER A 107 -6.26 5.48 -6.57
C SER A 107 -7.58 5.59 -7.32
N VAL A 108 -7.65 4.94 -8.49
CA VAL A 108 -8.82 4.98 -9.36
C VAL A 108 -9.40 3.58 -9.50
N GLY A 109 -10.68 3.43 -9.18
CA GLY A 109 -11.47 2.23 -9.40
C GLY A 109 -12.38 2.38 -10.62
N VAL A 110 -12.33 1.43 -11.56
CA VAL A 110 -13.19 1.43 -12.76
C VAL A 110 -14.25 0.35 -12.68
N SER A 111 -15.49 0.72 -13.01
CA SER A 111 -16.62 -0.22 -13.13
C SER A 111 -16.55 -1.03 -14.42
N ALA A 112 -15.56 -1.91 -14.54
CA ALA A 112 -15.36 -2.81 -15.67
C ALA A 112 -14.67 -4.12 -15.24
N ALA A 113 -14.88 -5.20 -15.97
CA ALA A 113 -14.16 -6.45 -15.73
C ALA A 113 -12.67 -6.29 -16.10
N PRO A 114 -11.73 -6.92 -15.36
CA PRO A 114 -10.29 -6.79 -15.63
C PRO A 114 -9.86 -7.19 -17.03
N ALA A 115 -10.43 -8.25 -17.59
CA ALA A 115 -10.10 -8.69 -18.95
C ALA A 115 -10.52 -7.64 -20.00
N VAL A 116 -11.69 -7.01 -19.81
CA VAL A 116 -12.16 -5.94 -20.71
C VAL A 116 -11.26 -4.72 -20.59
N MET A 117 -10.94 -4.32 -19.36
CA MET A 117 -10.08 -3.16 -19.11
C MET A 117 -8.67 -3.36 -19.64
N ALA A 118 -8.08 -4.54 -19.43
CA ALA A 118 -6.73 -4.84 -19.88
C ALA A 118 -6.64 -4.95 -21.41
N ALA A 119 -7.66 -5.52 -22.08
CA ALA A 119 -7.78 -5.50 -23.53
C ALA A 119 -7.88 -4.07 -24.09
N GLU A 120 -8.69 -3.21 -23.46
CA GLU A 120 -8.83 -1.80 -23.86
C GLU A 120 -7.52 -1.01 -23.65
N MET A 121 -6.83 -1.24 -22.53
CA MET A 121 -5.51 -0.67 -22.27
C MET A 121 -4.50 -1.08 -23.35
N ARG A 122 -4.47 -2.37 -23.73
CA ARG A 122 -3.61 -2.89 -24.79
C ARG A 122 -3.90 -2.23 -26.14
N GLU A 123 -5.18 -2.17 -26.54
CA GLU A 123 -5.58 -1.58 -27.81
C GLU A 123 -5.17 -0.10 -27.92
N ARG A 124 -5.24 0.63 -26.80
CA ARG A 124 -4.89 2.04 -26.71
C ARG A 124 -3.41 2.31 -26.40
N GLY A 125 -2.59 1.28 -26.24
CA GLY A 125 -1.17 1.41 -25.90
C GLY A 125 -0.91 1.97 -24.50
N VAL A 126 -1.83 1.78 -23.56
CA VAL A 126 -1.66 2.18 -22.16
C VAL A 126 -0.85 1.12 -21.43
N LEU A 127 0.37 1.47 -21.05
CA LEU A 127 1.29 0.58 -20.34
C LEU A 127 1.44 1.01 -18.88
N PRO A 128 1.03 0.18 -17.89
CA PRO A 128 1.37 0.42 -16.49
C PRO A 128 2.87 0.14 -16.24
N ASP A 129 3.48 0.83 -15.28
CA ASP A 129 4.87 0.56 -14.90
C ASP A 129 5.00 -0.75 -14.12
N LEU A 130 4.04 -1.00 -13.22
CA LEU A 130 4.08 -2.08 -12.24
C LEU A 130 2.77 -2.88 -12.24
N LEU A 131 2.89 -4.20 -12.12
CA LEU A 131 1.77 -5.14 -12.05
C LEU A 131 1.74 -5.82 -10.69
N ARG A 132 0.55 -6.11 -10.15
CA ARG A 132 0.42 -6.95 -8.95
C ARG A 132 1.07 -8.34 -9.14
N PRO A 133 1.46 -9.04 -8.05
CA PRO A 133 1.90 -10.42 -8.14
C PRO A 133 0.77 -11.29 -8.72
N ALA A 134 1.10 -12.21 -9.63
CA ALA A 134 0.15 -13.14 -10.22
C ALA A 134 0.35 -14.53 -9.61
N ASP A 135 -0.74 -15.17 -9.21
CA ASP A 135 -0.71 -16.50 -8.59
C ASP A 135 -0.74 -17.63 -9.62
N GLN A 136 -1.15 -17.33 -10.86
CA GLN A 136 -1.20 -18.30 -11.94
C GLN A 136 -0.78 -17.65 -13.27
N PRO A 137 0.13 -18.28 -14.03
CA PRO A 137 0.42 -17.88 -15.40
C PRO A 137 -0.81 -18.21 -16.27
N GLY A 138 -1.44 -17.21 -16.88
CA GLY A 138 -2.59 -17.47 -17.77
C GLY A 138 -3.50 -16.29 -18.10
N VAL A 139 -3.35 -15.13 -17.48
CA VAL A 139 -4.04 -13.93 -17.97
C VAL A 139 -3.24 -13.43 -19.18
N GLU A 140 -3.72 -13.72 -20.40
CA GLU A 140 -3.08 -13.30 -21.67
C GLU A 140 -2.68 -11.81 -21.66
N ASP A 141 -3.47 -10.97 -20.96
CA ASP A 141 -3.21 -9.54 -20.87
C ASP A 141 -1.96 -9.18 -20.06
N LEU A 142 -1.61 -9.95 -19.01
CA LEU A 142 -0.39 -9.72 -18.25
C LEU A 142 0.86 -10.00 -19.09
N THR A 143 0.81 -11.01 -19.96
CA THR A 143 1.92 -11.35 -20.86
C THR A 143 2.24 -10.19 -21.79
N TRP A 144 1.23 -9.49 -22.32
CA TRP A 144 1.45 -8.31 -23.17
C TRP A 144 2.10 -7.17 -22.39
N PHE A 145 1.61 -6.85 -21.18
CA PHE A 145 2.21 -5.81 -20.35
C PHE A 145 3.69 -6.10 -20.05
N LEU A 146 4.01 -7.34 -19.65
CA LEU A 146 5.38 -7.77 -19.37
C LEU A 146 6.29 -7.69 -20.60
N ALA A 147 5.80 -8.14 -21.76
CA ALA A 147 6.56 -8.09 -23.01
C ALA A 147 6.84 -6.65 -23.49
N ASN A 148 6.05 -5.67 -23.04
CA ASN A 148 6.19 -4.26 -23.41
C ASN A 148 6.85 -3.39 -22.32
N GLY A 149 7.39 -4.00 -21.26
CA GLY A 149 8.24 -3.32 -20.28
C GLY A 149 7.59 -3.05 -18.93
N SER A 150 6.34 -3.46 -18.69
CA SER A 150 5.81 -3.51 -17.33
C SER A 150 6.60 -4.51 -16.49
N ARG A 151 6.79 -4.20 -15.20
CA ARG A 151 7.44 -5.11 -14.25
C ARG A 151 6.40 -5.72 -13.32
N GLN A 152 6.49 -7.02 -13.10
CA GLN A 152 5.73 -7.65 -12.03
C GLN A 152 6.43 -7.43 -10.70
N ILE A 153 5.65 -7.04 -9.70
CA ILE A 153 6.16 -6.91 -8.33
C ILE A 153 6.10 -8.25 -7.61
N GLU A 154 7.05 -8.46 -6.71
CA GLU A 154 7.02 -9.57 -5.76
C GLU A 154 6.41 -9.10 -4.44
N THR A 155 5.80 -10.01 -3.70
CA THR A 155 5.40 -9.74 -2.31
C THR A 155 6.66 -9.61 -1.47
N GLY A 156 6.82 -8.49 -0.76
CA GLY A 156 7.94 -8.30 0.15
C GLY A 156 7.95 -9.31 1.30
N ALA A 157 9.08 -9.42 1.97
CA ALA A 157 9.25 -10.24 3.17
C ALA A 157 9.80 -9.41 4.32
N LEU A 158 9.51 -9.84 5.55
CA LEU A 158 10.20 -9.29 6.72
C LEU A 158 11.63 -9.84 6.75
N PRO A 159 12.64 -9.01 7.07
CA PRO A 159 13.99 -9.50 7.32
C PRO A 159 14.02 -10.51 8.47
N ALA A 160 15.05 -11.35 8.50
CA ALA A 160 15.22 -12.32 9.58
C ALA A 160 15.29 -11.62 10.95
N GLY A 161 14.51 -12.10 11.92
CA GLY A 161 14.44 -11.52 13.28
C GLY A 161 13.54 -10.28 13.41
N TRP A 162 12.85 -9.88 12.35
CA TRP A 162 11.89 -8.77 12.39
C TRP A 162 10.46 -9.27 12.61
N SER A 163 9.68 -8.47 13.31
CA SER A 163 8.24 -8.65 13.48
C SER A 163 7.48 -7.40 13.05
N PHE A 164 6.29 -7.61 12.49
CA PHE A 164 5.33 -6.53 12.24
C PHE A 164 4.35 -6.46 13.39
N ARG A 165 4.11 -5.26 13.90
CA ARG A 165 3.26 -4.99 15.05
C ARG A 165 2.27 -3.88 14.75
N ALA A 166 1.11 -3.93 15.41
CA ALA A 166 0.07 -2.92 15.29
C ALA A 166 -0.52 -2.56 16.67
N TRP A 167 -0.76 -1.28 16.87
CA TRP A 167 -1.24 -0.69 18.12
C TRP A 167 -2.40 0.27 17.81
N PRO A 168 -3.65 -0.13 18.09
CA PRO A 168 -4.82 0.75 17.90
C PRO A 168 -4.81 1.94 18.87
N ASP A 169 -4.25 1.77 20.06
CA ASP A 169 -4.21 2.77 21.15
C ASP A 169 -2.81 3.38 21.34
N ALA A 170 -2.07 3.55 20.24
CA ALA A 170 -0.76 4.19 20.28
C ALA A 170 -0.86 5.67 20.71
N PRO A 171 0.16 6.20 21.42
CA PRO A 171 0.16 7.59 21.87
C PRO A 171 0.20 8.58 20.69
N ALA A 172 -0.27 9.81 20.94
CA ALA A 172 -0.38 10.84 19.90
C ALA A 172 0.96 11.19 19.24
N ASP A 173 2.06 11.09 19.98
CA ASP A 173 3.42 11.36 19.51
C ASP A 173 4.17 10.12 19.01
N PHE A 174 3.45 9.02 18.72
CA PHE A 174 4.03 7.76 18.22
C PHE A 174 4.99 7.99 17.05
N GLU A 175 4.59 8.79 16.05
CA GLU A 175 5.43 9.07 14.88
C GLU A 175 6.76 9.72 15.27
N ALA A 176 6.72 10.74 16.13
CA ALA A 176 7.92 11.44 16.59
C ALA A 176 8.82 10.52 17.43
N ALA A 177 8.22 9.73 18.34
CA ALA A 177 8.95 8.81 19.20
C ALA A 177 9.66 7.70 18.39
N VAL A 178 8.97 7.11 17.41
CA VAL A 178 9.53 6.03 16.58
C VAL A 178 10.61 6.58 15.65
N THR A 179 10.37 7.75 15.04
CA THR A 179 11.35 8.40 14.15
C THR A 179 12.66 8.75 14.85
N ALA A 180 12.60 9.05 16.16
CA ALA A 180 13.79 9.34 16.97
C ALA A 180 14.65 8.11 17.29
N ILE A 181 14.09 6.90 17.21
CA ILE A 181 14.82 5.65 17.50
C ILE A 181 15.17 4.84 16.26
N LEU A 182 14.43 5.00 15.16
CA LEU A 182 14.71 4.31 13.91
C LEU A 182 16.04 4.81 13.31
N PRO A 183 16.86 3.92 12.74
CA PRO A 183 18.03 4.35 11.97
C PRO A 183 17.64 5.31 10.84
N GLU A 184 18.55 6.22 10.47
CA GLU A 184 18.28 7.17 9.38
C GLU A 184 18.14 6.47 8.04
N GLU A 185 18.85 5.37 7.84
CA GLU A 185 18.79 4.52 6.66
C GLU A 185 17.47 3.74 6.51
N ASP A 186 16.65 3.62 7.56
CA ASP A 186 15.37 2.89 7.52
C ASP A 186 14.25 3.75 6.89
N GLN A 187 14.46 4.11 5.63
CA GLN A 187 13.54 4.93 4.84
C GLN A 187 12.20 4.24 4.60
N LEU A 188 12.21 2.90 4.55
CA LEU A 188 11.02 2.08 4.34
C LEU A 188 10.03 2.25 5.50
N ASN A 189 10.46 2.08 6.75
CA ASN A 189 9.60 2.27 7.92
C ASN A 189 9.27 3.74 8.18
N ARG A 190 10.24 4.65 7.99
CA ARG A 190 10.01 6.09 8.13
C ARG A 190 8.88 6.58 7.21
N ARG A 191 8.86 6.13 5.96
CA ARG A 191 7.78 6.42 5.02
C ARG A 191 6.47 5.76 5.45
N TRP A 192 6.51 4.50 5.88
CA TRP A 192 5.32 3.77 6.35
C TRP A 192 4.61 4.50 7.49
N ILE A 193 5.34 4.90 8.54
CA ILE A 193 4.75 5.57 9.71
C ILE A 193 4.08 6.89 9.31
N ARG A 194 4.75 7.67 8.44
CA ARG A 194 4.27 8.98 7.98
C ARG A 194 3.02 8.89 7.10
N LEU A 195 2.94 7.88 6.23
CA LEU A 195 1.93 7.82 5.16
C LEU A 195 0.82 6.80 5.39
N SER A 196 1.10 5.65 6.01
CA SER A 196 0.10 4.58 6.17
C SER A 196 -1.19 5.03 6.86
N PRO A 197 -1.20 5.87 7.92
CA PRO A 197 -2.46 6.29 8.56
C PRO A 197 -3.41 7.05 7.61
N ARG A 198 -2.88 7.63 6.53
CA ARG A 198 -3.68 8.39 5.55
C ARG A 198 -4.44 7.48 4.59
N TYR A 199 -3.88 6.31 4.27
CA TYR A 199 -4.34 5.43 3.18
C TYR A 199 -4.89 4.07 3.65
N LEU A 200 -4.81 3.74 4.94
CA LEU A 200 -5.39 2.51 5.50
C LEU A 200 -6.92 2.59 5.72
N GLY A 201 -7.54 3.73 5.41
CA GLY A 201 -8.99 3.93 5.50
C GLY A 201 -9.48 4.28 6.91
N PRO A 202 -10.79 4.55 7.07
CA PRO A 202 -11.34 5.11 8.31
C PRO A 202 -11.13 4.23 9.55
N SER A 203 -11.29 2.91 9.42
CA SER A 203 -11.17 1.97 10.55
C SER A 203 -9.74 1.82 11.05
N ALA A 204 -8.75 1.97 10.18
CA ALA A 204 -7.34 1.73 10.48
C ALA A 204 -6.52 3.03 10.63
N ARG A 205 -7.09 4.20 10.34
CA ARG A 205 -6.40 5.51 10.40
C ARG A 205 -5.77 5.83 11.76
N ARG A 206 -6.35 5.34 12.85
CA ARG A 206 -5.81 5.53 14.22
C ARG A 206 -4.83 4.45 14.63
N VAL A 207 -4.82 3.32 13.93
CA VAL A 207 -3.90 2.23 14.21
C VAL A 207 -2.51 2.65 13.77
N ARG A 208 -1.54 2.50 14.66
CA ARG A 208 -0.12 2.66 14.34
C ARG A 208 0.50 1.29 14.17
N SER A 209 1.47 1.18 13.29
CA SER A 209 2.12 -0.09 13.02
C SER A 209 3.54 0.11 12.52
N LEU A 210 4.36 -0.90 12.73
CA LEU A 210 5.79 -0.89 12.41
C LEU A 210 6.26 -2.32 12.18
N ALA A 211 7.15 -2.54 11.21
CA ALA A 211 8.00 -3.72 11.22
C ALA A 211 9.35 -3.35 11.81
N CYS A 212 9.82 -4.06 12.82
CA CYS A 212 11.12 -3.78 13.42
C CYS A 212 11.72 -5.01 14.09
N PRO A 213 13.03 -5.03 14.33
CA PRO A 213 13.65 -6.08 15.12
C PRO A 213 13.31 -5.90 16.62
N ALA A 214 13.48 -6.96 17.41
CA ALA A 214 13.12 -6.98 18.84
C ALA A 214 13.72 -5.81 19.65
N GLN A 215 14.94 -5.38 19.32
CA GLN A 215 15.62 -4.28 20.03
C GLN A 215 14.87 -2.95 19.90
N ILE A 216 14.23 -2.68 18.77
CA ILE A 216 13.43 -1.47 18.57
C ILE A 216 12.09 -1.59 19.32
N GLU A 217 11.52 -2.79 19.38
CA GLU A 217 10.30 -3.04 20.17
C GLU A 217 10.53 -2.75 21.67
N GLU A 218 11.66 -3.21 22.22
CA GLU A 218 12.05 -2.95 23.62
C GLU A 218 12.21 -1.46 23.90
N ARG A 219 12.90 -0.72 23.01
CA ARG A 219 13.06 0.74 23.15
C ARG A 219 11.73 1.48 23.09
N LEU A 220 10.79 1.05 22.24
CA LEU A 220 9.45 1.62 22.21
C LEU A 220 8.69 1.34 23.51
N ALA A 221 8.83 0.14 24.07
CA ALA A 221 8.22 -0.23 25.33
C ALA A 221 8.70 0.67 26.47
N GLU A 222 10.01 0.91 26.56
CA GLU A 222 10.61 1.80 27.56
C GLU A 222 10.09 3.24 27.42
N LEU A 223 10.09 3.78 26.20
CA LEU A 223 9.62 5.14 25.92
C LEU A 223 8.16 5.35 26.30
N PHE A 224 7.29 4.38 26.00
CA PHE A 224 5.86 4.50 26.32
C PHE A 224 5.57 4.22 27.79
N ALA A 225 6.31 3.33 28.44
CA ALA A 225 6.19 3.10 29.88
C ALA A 225 6.57 4.35 30.69
N ALA A 226 7.65 5.04 30.31
CA ALA A 226 8.09 6.28 30.97
C ALA A 226 7.04 7.39 30.89
N LYS A 227 6.33 7.51 29.75
CA LYS A 227 5.29 8.53 29.55
C LYS A 227 3.99 8.25 30.29
N LYS A 228 3.65 6.99 30.56
CA LYS A 228 2.45 6.63 31.34
C LYS A 228 2.58 6.95 32.83
N GLN A 229 3.79 7.18 33.31
CA GLN A 229 4.11 7.49 34.71
C GLN A 229 4.29 9.00 34.97
N SER A 230 4.31 9.83 33.92
CA SER A 230 4.40 11.29 33.98
C SER A 230 3.05 11.95 33.74
#